data_AF-A0A180G9P3-F1
#
_entry.id   AF-A0A180G9P3-F1
#
_cell.length_a   1.000
_cell.length_b   1.000
_cell.length_c   1.000
_cell.angle_alpha   90.00
_cell.angle_beta   90.00
_cell.angle_gamma   90.00
#
_symmetry.space_group_name_H-M   'P 1'
#
loop_
_entity.id
_entity.type
_entity.pdbx_description
1 polymer ?
#
loop_
_entity_poly.entity_id
_entity_poly.type
_entity_poly.pdbx_seq_one_letter_code
_entity_poly.pdbx_strand_id
1 'polypeptide(L)'
;MYASRPGQIINGCPSVFSGDEDLFRGDLCQYVDCSPATTTNNSFAMADSRLEIAPLPAQDITIADAIKASCKECLERYGININKSACEDFLLKLDRDEYEKRVEAEPVHLRFPLQFSSQLDELNVVAMVCLLEGFHSYEDLLKEKTGRGVWETMRYLVLAAYLSPESQSTSILTTRGLVEATPEYISTVLSLPLHIERPIAENSPISLAEPDRAVARFVEDLLEVLHSTGKVLQQSGLPNLASFLATRTTLNEDEMIRQLTGAFSTFRDMYTLDGKCAFNEYFRIWLLTLVETIIPQCRFRS
;
A
#
# COMPACT_ATOMS: atom_id res chain seq x y z
N MET A 1 -55.50 -28.54 -14.11
CA MET A 1 -55.36 -29.43 -15.27
C MET A 1 -53.86 -29.62 -15.52
N TYR A 2 -53.39 -30.87 -15.42
CA TYR A 2 -52.11 -31.47 -15.84
C TYR A 2 -50.80 -30.77 -15.41
N ALA A 3 -50.05 -31.31 -14.42
CA ALA A 3 -49.05 -32.41 -14.49
C ALA A 3 -47.75 -32.03 -15.25
N SER A 4 -46.50 -32.40 -14.90
CA SER A 4 -45.73 -32.80 -13.70
C SER A 4 -44.32 -33.22 -14.20
N ARG A 5 -43.26 -32.92 -13.41
CA ARG A 5 -41.87 -33.49 -13.39
C ARG A 5 -40.75 -32.79 -14.22
N PRO A 6 -39.45 -32.93 -13.85
CA PRO A 6 -38.84 -32.84 -12.51
C PRO A 6 -37.45 -32.11 -12.46
N GLY A 7 -37.10 -31.51 -11.31
CA GLY A 7 -35.72 -31.44 -10.78
C GLY A 7 -34.80 -30.25 -11.17
N GLN A 8 -34.73 -29.20 -10.33
CA GLN A 8 -33.53 -28.82 -9.54
C GLN A 8 -33.70 -27.42 -8.90
N ILE A 9 -33.67 -27.46 -7.57
CA ILE A 9 -33.24 -26.50 -6.54
C ILE A 9 -32.84 -25.07 -6.99
N ILE A 10 -33.49 -24.10 -6.33
CA ILE A 10 -33.23 -22.66 -6.34
C ILE A 10 -31.86 -22.37 -5.70
N ASN A 11 -30.96 -21.63 -6.36
CA ASN A 11 -29.84 -20.89 -5.74
C ASN A 11 -29.19 -19.90 -6.73
N GLY A 12 -28.85 -18.70 -6.25
CA GLY A 12 -27.72 -17.90 -6.78
C GLY A 12 -28.05 -16.53 -7.39
N CYS A 13 -28.07 -15.50 -6.55
CA CYS A 13 -28.02 -14.08 -6.92
C CYS A 13 -26.68 -13.72 -7.60
N PRO A 14 -26.61 -12.68 -8.45
CA PRO A 14 -25.57 -12.53 -9.46
C PRO A 14 -24.26 -11.98 -8.88
N SER A 15 -23.15 -12.69 -9.11
CA SER A 15 -21.79 -12.19 -8.95
C SER A 15 -21.45 -11.29 -10.13
N VAL A 16 -21.65 -9.99 -9.96
CA VAL A 16 -21.02 -8.93 -10.76
C VAL A 16 -19.90 -8.37 -9.87
N PHE A 17 -18.72 -8.09 -10.44
CA PHE A 17 -17.45 -7.74 -9.77
C PHE A 17 -16.56 -8.93 -9.39
N SER A 18 -16.14 -9.68 -10.40
CA SER A 18 -14.91 -10.47 -10.37
C SER A 18 -14.39 -10.51 -11.81
N GLY A 19 -13.31 -9.78 -12.07
CA GLY A 19 -12.68 -9.70 -13.39
C GLY A 19 -11.99 -8.37 -13.56
N ASP A 20 -10.72 -8.41 -13.94
CA ASP A 20 -9.95 -7.32 -14.56
C ASP A 20 -9.05 -6.46 -13.64
N GLU A 21 -8.38 -7.09 -12.68
CA GLU A 21 -7.12 -6.55 -12.11
C GLU A 21 -5.84 -7.20 -12.72
N ASP A 22 -6.00 -8.15 -13.64
CA ASP A 22 -4.87 -8.95 -14.17
C ASP A 22 -4.03 -8.23 -15.25
N LEU A 23 -4.47 -7.08 -15.78
CA LEU A 23 -3.79 -6.44 -16.92
C LEU A 23 -2.52 -5.65 -16.54
N PHE A 24 -2.35 -5.26 -15.27
CA PHE A 24 -1.12 -4.59 -14.81
C PHE A 24 -0.16 -5.51 -14.05
N ARG A 25 -0.63 -6.65 -13.52
CA ARG A 25 0.23 -7.65 -12.87
C ARG A 25 0.83 -8.68 -13.84
N GLY A 26 0.20 -8.92 -14.99
CA GLY A 26 0.63 -9.95 -15.94
C GLY A 26 1.70 -9.55 -16.97
N ASP A 27 1.83 -8.27 -17.30
CA ASP A 27 2.51 -7.88 -18.55
C ASP A 27 3.82 -7.09 -18.39
N LEU A 28 4.20 -6.62 -17.21
CA LEU A 28 5.50 -5.95 -17.03
C LEU A 28 6.71 -6.86 -17.33
N CYS A 29 6.55 -8.18 -17.16
CA CYS A 29 7.56 -9.17 -17.58
C CYS A 29 7.71 -9.30 -19.10
N GLN A 30 6.76 -8.80 -19.91
CA GLN A 30 6.82 -8.86 -21.37
C GLN A 30 7.58 -7.69 -22.00
N TYR A 31 7.85 -6.63 -21.22
CA TYR A 31 8.55 -5.42 -21.70
C TYR A 31 10.03 -5.37 -21.30
N VAL A 32 10.50 -6.36 -20.54
CA VAL A 32 11.89 -6.49 -20.08
C VAL A 32 12.53 -7.71 -20.74
N ASP A 33 13.40 -7.49 -21.73
CA ASP A 33 14.21 -8.56 -22.32
C ASP A 33 15.39 -8.89 -21.38
N CYS A 34 15.20 -9.88 -20.51
CA CYS A 34 16.30 -10.49 -19.76
C CYS A 34 17.04 -11.49 -20.66
N SER A 35 18.10 -11.06 -21.34
CA SER A 35 18.99 -12.01 -22.03
C SER A 35 19.71 -12.91 -21.02
N PRO A 36 19.79 -14.24 -21.25
CA PRO A 36 20.42 -15.15 -20.30
C PRO A 36 21.93 -14.92 -20.26
N ALA A 37 22.41 -14.30 -19.18
CA ALA A 37 23.82 -14.30 -18.85
C ALA A 37 24.26 -15.73 -18.48
N THR A 38 25.34 -16.19 -19.11
CA THR A 38 25.95 -17.51 -19.01
C THR A 38 26.02 -18.02 -17.56
N THR A 39 25.37 -19.14 -17.30
CA THR A 39 25.32 -19.81 -15.99
C THR A 39 26.70 -20.26 -15.54
N THR A 40 27.25 -19.64 -14.50
CA THR A 40 28.21 -20.30 -13.60
C THR A 40 27.54 -20.52 -12.26
N ASN A 41 27.37 -21.81 -11.93
CA ASN A 41 26.83 -22.33 -10.68
C ASN A 41 27.52 -21.69 -9.47
N ASN A 42 26.82 -20.80 -8.78
CA ASN A 42 27.00 -20.60 -7.36
C ASN A 42 25.64 -20.75 -6.70
N SER A 43 25.56 -21.75 -5.82
CA SER A 43 24.45 -21.98 -4.91
C SER A 43 24.19 -20.71 -4.11
N PHE A 44 23.17 -19.93 -4.51
CA PHE A 44 22.64 -18.84 -3.71
C PHE A 44 21.90 -19.47 -2.53
N ALA A 45 22.61 -19.58 -1.40
CA ALA A 45 21.96 -19.68 -0.11
C ALA A 45 21.05 -18.45 0.03
N MET A 46 19.74 -18.67 0.20
CA MET A 46 18.81 -17.61 0.59
C MET A 46 19.12 -17.20 2.03
N ALA A 47 20.15 -16.39 2.19
CA ALA A 47 20.37 -15.60 3.37
C ALA A 47 19.36 -14.43 3.32
N ASP A 48 18.76 -14.17 4.47
CA ASP A 48 17.93 -13.04 4.82
C ASP A 48 18.59 -11.72 4.36
N SER A 49 18.29 -11.30 3.13
CA SER A 49 18.94 -10.17 2.46
C SER A 49 17.97 -8.99 2.45
N ARG A 50 17.75 -8.44 3.65
CA ARG A 50 17.16 -7.11 3.75
C ARG A 50 18.11 -6.12 3.10
N LEU A 51 17.71 -5.57 1.95
CA LEU A 51 18.46 -4.53 1.25
C LEU A 51 18.71 -3.35 2.20
N GLU A 52 19.95 -2.85 2.23
CA GLU A 52 20.30 -1.71 3.08
C GLU A 52 19.59 -0.44 2.60
N ILE A 53 18.96 0.30 3.50
CA ILE A 53 18.27 1.56 3.16
C ILE A 53 19.31 2.59 2.70
N ALA A 54 19.09 3.17 1.50
CA ALA A 54 19.96 4.20 0.95
C ALA A 54 19.77 5.56 1.68
N PRO A 55 20.83 6.38 1.77
CA PRO A 55 20.71 7.74 2.29
C PRO A 55 19.84 8.61 1.37
N LEU A 56 19.26 9.66 1.95
CA LEU A 56 18.51 10.63 1.16
C LEU A 56 19.42 11.32 0.14
N PRO A 57 18.91 11.59 -1.09
CA PRO A 57 19.63 12.39 -2.07
C PRO A 57 20.08 13.73 -1.50
N ALA A 58 21.23 14.22 -1.95
CA ALA A 58 21.77 15.51 -1.55
C ALA A 58 20.78 16.65 -1.82
N GLN A 59 20.90 17.77 -1.09
CA GLN A 59 19.93 18.87 -1.14
C GLN A 59 19.99 19.69 -2.44
N ASP A 60 21.06 19.56 -3.21
CA ASP A 60 21.32 20.28 -4.46
C ASP A 60 20.70 19.62 -5.71
N ILE A 61 20.14 18.41 -5.57
CA ILE A 61 19.42 17.69 -6.63
C ILE A 61 17.96 17.47 -6.21
N THR A 62 17.02 17.40 -7.15
CA THR A 62 15.65 17.00 -6.79
C THR A 62 15.58 15.49 -6.53
N ILE A 63 14.64 15.04 -5.70
CA ILE A 63 14.39 13.60 -5.48
C ILE A 63 14.03 12.91 -6.80
N ALA A 64 13.25 13.56 -7.67
CA ALA A 64 12.89 13.03 -8.97
C ALA A 64 14.10 12.83 -9.89
N ASP A 65 15.05 13.76 -9.91
CA ASP A 65 16.26 13.63 -10.71
C ASP A 65 17.20 12.55 -10.13
N ALA A 66 17.25 12.43 -8.80
CA ALA A 66 17.98 11.34 -8.15
C ALA A 66 17.43 9.97 -8.54
N ILE A 67 16.10 9.79 -8.54
CA ILE A 67 15.43 8.55 -8.98
C ILE A 67 15.76 8.25 -10.45
N LYS A 68 15.61 9.22 -11.35
CA LYS A 68 15.92 9.03 -12.77
C LYS A 68 17.38 8.62 -12.98
N ALA A 69 18.30 9.25 -12.25
CA ALA A 69 19.72 8.92 -12.33
C ALA A 69 19.99 7.49 -11.83
N SER A 70 19.43 7.09 -10.69
CA SER A 70 19.61 5.73 -10.16
C SER A 70 18.99 4.66 -11.05
N CYS A 71 17.79 4.91 -11.59
CA CYS A 71 17.12 3.97 -12.49
C CYS A 71 17.94 3.78 -13.76
N LYS A 72 18.43 4.88 -14.36
CA LYS A 72 19.30 4.81 -15.54
C LYS A 72 20.55 3.98 -15.28
N GLU A 73 21.20 4.20 -14.14
CA GLU A 73 22.37 3.43 -13.74
C GLU A 73 22.06 1.94 -13.53
N CYS A 74 20.92 1.61 -12.92
CA CYS A 74 20.48 0.23 -12.76
C CYS A 74 20.22 -0.45 -14.11
N LEU A 75 19.58 0.26 -15.06
CA LEU A 75 19.34 -0.24 -16.41
C LEU A 75 20.66 -0.61 -17.11
N GLU A 76 21.63 0.31 -17.08
CA GLU A 76 22.95 0.10 -17.70
C GLU A 76 23.72 -1.05 -17.04
N ARG A 77 23.68 -1.14 -15.70
CA ARG A 77 24.45 -2.13 -14.94
C ARG A 77 23.92 -3.54 -15.08
N TYR A 78 22.61 -3.72 -15.02
CA TYR A 78 21.97 -5.04 -15.11
C TYR A 78 21.61 -5.42 -16.56
N GLY A 79 21.97 -4.59 -17.54
CA GLY A 79 21.70 -4.85 -18.96
C GLY A 79 20.21 -4.88 -19.28
N ILE A 80 19.39 -4.16 -18.50
CA ILE A 80 17.95 -4.09 -18.69
C ILE A 80 17.69 -3.17 -19.87
N ASN A 81 17.13 -3.73 -20.94
CA ASN A 81 16.79 -2.97 -22.14
C ASN A 81 15.28 -2.73 -22.19
N ILE A 82 14.88 -1.47 -22.14
CA ILE A 82 13.47 -1.08 -22.27
C ILE A 82 13.08 -1.18 -23.74
N ASN A 83 12.09 -2.03 -24.05
CA ASN A 83 11.57 -2.15 -25.40
C ASN A 83 10.72 -0.92 -25.78
N LYS A 84 11.39 0.12 -26.30
CA LYS A 84 10.75 1.38 -26.67
C LYS A 84 9.61 1.22 -27.67
N SER A 85 9.77 0.34 -28.66
CA SER A 85 8.71 0.05 -29.62
C SER A 85 7.46 -0.52 -28.97
N ALA A 86 7.62 -1.42 -27.99
CA ALA A 86 6.50 -1.97 -27.26
C ALA A 86 5.83 -0.93 -26.35
N CYS A 87 6.61 -0.04 -25.73
CA CYS A 87 6.05 1.10 -24.98
C CYS A 87 5.26 2.05 -25.88
N GLU A 88 5.79 2.42 -27.05
CA GLU A 88 5.11 3.28 -28.03
C GLU A 88 3.83 2.62 -28.54
N ASP A 89 3.90 1.33 -28.89
CA ASP A 89 2.74 0.55 -29.30
C ASP A 89 1.67 0.49 -28.21
N PHE A 90 2.05 0.31 -26.94
CA PHE A 90 1.14 0.33 -25.81
C PHE A 90 0.44 1.69 -25.69
N LEU A 91 1.20 2.79 -25.73
CA LEU A 91 0.64 4.14 -25.63
C LEU A 91 -0.30 4.49 -26.80
N LEU A 92 0.00 3.98 -28.00
CA LEU A 92 -0.83 4.17 -29.19
C LEU A 92 -2.10 3.30 -29.19
N LYS A 93 -2.05 2.12 -28.56
CA LYS A 93 -3.17 1.19 -28.44
C LYS A 93 -4.00 1.42 -27.18
N LEU A 94 -3.57 2.30 -26.28
CA LEU A 94 -4.28 2.66 -25.08
C LEU A 94 -5.65 3.25 -25.45
N ASP A 95 -6.72 2.55 -25.09
CA ASP A 95 -8.07 3.06 -25.25
C ASP A 95 -8.25 4.29 -24.35
N ARG A 96 -8.41 5.44 -24.97
CA ARG A 96 -8.52 6.71 -24.26
C ARG A 96 -9.80 6.77 -23.44
N ASP A 97 -10.91 6.23 -23.93
CA ASP A 97 -12.19 6.25 -23.21
C ASP A 97 -12.11 5.35 -21.97
N GLU A 98 -11.43 4.20 -22.11
CA GLU A 98 -11.18 3.28 -20.99
C GLU A 98 -10.20 3.89 -19.97
N TYR A 99 -9.14 4.55 -20.45
CA TYR A 99 -8.19 5.27 -19.60
C TYR A 99 -8.86 6.42 -18.84
N GLU A 100 -9.60 7.29 -19.53
CA GLU A 100 -10.32 8.42 -18.92
C GLU A 100 -11.36 7.92 -17.91
N LYS A 101 -12.09 6.85 -18.21
CA LYS A 101 -13.03 6.24 -17.26
C LYS A 101 -12.33 5.73 -15.99
N ARG A 102 -11.13 5.17 -16.10
CA ARG A 102 -10.33 4.71 -14.95
C ARG A 102 -9.75 5.90 -14.17
N VAL A 103 -9.22 6.90 -14.86
CA VAL A 103 -8.70 8.13 -14.25
C VAL A 103 -9.80 8.91 -13.55
N GLU A 104 -11.02 8.98 -14.09
CA GLU A 104 -12.16 9.62 -13.41
C GLU A 104 -12.67 8.80 -12.21
N ALA A 105 -12.45 7.48 -12.18
CA ALA A 105 -12.77 6.65 -11.03
C ALA A 105 -11.78 6.86 -9.86
N GLU A 106 -10.49 7.05 -10.14
CA GLU A 106 -9.43 7.12 -9.10
C GLU A 106 -9.55 8.27 -8.07
N PRO A 107 -9.77 9.55 -8.42
CA PRO A 107 -9.95 10.61 -7.42
C PRO A 107 -11.31 10.52 -6.71
N VAL A 108 -12.28 9.76 -7.25
CA VAL A 108 -13.56 9.49 -6.58
C VAL A 108 -13.37 8.51 -5.42
N HIS A 109 -12.33 7.66 -5.44
CA HIS A 109 -12.10 6.67 -4.39
C HIS A 109 -11.52 7.25 -3.09
N LEU A 110 -10.97 8.46 -3.10
CA LEU A 110 -10.57 9.19 -1.89
C LEU A 110 -11.71 10.00 -1.25
N ARG A 111 -12.89 10.07 -1.90
CA ARG A 111 -14.07 10.69 -1.28
C ARG A 111 -14.77 9.69 -0.38
N PHE A 112 -14.75 9.96 0.92
CA PHE A 112 -15.48 9.17 1.89
C PHE A 112 -16.94 9.67 1.99
N PRO A 113 -17.94 8.77 2.04
CA PRO A 113 -19.35 9.14 2.25
C PRO A 113 -19.61 9.48 3.73
N LEU A 114 -18.68 10.20 4.37
CA LEU A 114 -18.71 10.52 5.79
C LEU A 114 -18.85 12.02 6.00
N GLN A 115 -19.58 12.38 7.05
CA GLN A 115 -19.54 13.74 7.57
C GLN A 115 -18.35 13.86 8.53
N PHE A 116 -17.30 14.54 8.09
CA PHE A 116 -16.15 14.82 8.95
C PHE A 116 -16.45 15.93 9.94
N SER A 117 -15.96 15.79 11.18
CA SER A 117 -16.12 16.81 12.23
C SER A 117 -15.31 18.07 11.92
N SER A 118 -14.22 17.94 11.16
CA SER A 118 -13.39 19.04 10.68
C SER A 118 -12.63 18.66 9.40
N GLN A 119 -12.11 19.65 8.67
CA GLN A 119 -11.22 19.41 7.53
C GLN A 119 -9.91 18.73 7.95
N LEU A 120 -9.46 18.98 9.18
CA LEU A 120 -8.27 18.33 9.72
C LEU A 120 -8.51 16.83 9.94
N ASP A 121 -9.72 16.45 10.36
CA ASP A 121 -10.10 15.04 10.50
C ASP A 121 -10.20 14.33 9.15
N GLU A 122 -10.77 15.00 8.13
CA GLU A 122 -10.80 14.51 6.75
C GLU A 122 -9.38 14.28 6.24
N LEU A 123 -8.49 15.27 6.38
CA LEU A 123 -7.08 15.16 6.02
C LEU A 123 -6.40 14.01 6.77
N ASN A 124 -6.75 13.78 8.04
CA ASN A 124 -6.13 12.74 8.85
C ASN A 124 -6.54 11.34 8.38
N VAL A 125 -7.83 11.13 8.11
CA VAL A 125 -8.33 9.87 7.58
C VAL A 125 -7.71 9.57 6.22
N VAL A 126 -7.68 10.56 5.33
CA VAL A 126 -7.05 10.42 4.02
C VAL A 126 -5.56 10.09 4.15
N ALA A 127 -4.83 10.87 4.93
CA ALA A 127 -3.39 10.65 5.12
C ALA A 127 -3.07 9.28 5.74
N MET A 128 -3.92 8.80 6.66
CA MET A 128 -3.77 7.48 7.25
C MET A 128 -4.06 6.35 6.25
N VAL A 129 -5.09 6.46 5.40
CA VAL A 129 -5.29 5.48 4.33
C VAL A 129 -4.07 5.46 3.42
N CYS A 130 -3.56 6.63 3.05
CA CYS A 130 -2.40 6.75 2.20
C CYS A 130 -1.13 6.15 2.81
N LEU A 131 -0.90 6.35 4.10
CA LEU A 131 0.24 5.74 4.80
C LEU A 131 0.20 4.21 4.75
N LEU A 132 -0.98 3.61 4.79
CA LEU A 132 -1.15 2.16 4.99
C LEU A 132 -1.33 1.35 3.70
N GLU A 133 -1.53 1.96 2.54
CA GLU A 133 -1.73 1.19 1.31
C GLU A 133 -0.41 0.62 0.74
N GLY A 134 0.75 0.99 1.29
CA GLY A 134 2.06 0.40 0.93
C GLY A 134 2.21 -1.12 1.14
N PHE A 135 1.16 -1.81 1.58
CA PHE A 135 1.11 -3.24 1.86
C PHE A 135 0.67 -4.09 0.65
N HIS A 136 0.81 -3.60 -0.58
CA HIS A 136 0.45 -4.32 -1.82
C HIS A 136 1.07 -5.71 -1.97
N SER A 137 2.20 -5.99 -1.31
CA SER A 137 2.80 -7.33 -1.26
C SER A 137 1.93 -8.37 -0.53
N TYR A 138 0.97 -7.92 0.27
CA TYR A 138 0.01 -8.75 1.01
C TYR A 138 -1.36 -8.87 0.34
N GLU A 139 -1.52 -8.36 -0.88
CA GLU A 139 -2.78 -8.37 -1.62
C GLU A 139 -3.45 -9.75 -1.66
N ASP A 140 -2.70 -10.77 -2.05
CA ASP A 140 -3.24 -12.13 -2.22
C ASP A 140 -3.65 -12.72 -0.86
N LEU A 141 -2.85 -12.47 0.18
CA LEU A 141 -3.16 -12.87 1.55
C LEU A 141 -4.46 -12.21 2.05
N LEU A 142 -4.60 -10.90 1.84
CA LEU A 142 -5.77 -10.16 2.30
C LEU A 142 -7.03 -10.56 1.53
N LYS A 143 -6.92 -10.81 0.22
CA LYS A 143 -8.02 -11.34 -0.59
C LYS A 143 -8.45 -12.72 -0.11
N GLU A 144 -7.50 -13.60 0.18
CA GLU A 144 -7.79 -14.94 0.72
C GLU A 144 -8.51 -14.85 2.08
N LYS A 145 -8.01 -14.03 3.00
CA LYS A 145 -8.47 -14.03 4.41
C LYS A 145 -9.69 -13.16 4.65
N THR A 146 -9.85 -12.07 3.91
CA THR A 146 -10.90 -11.06 4.15
C THR A 146 -11.86 -10.87 2.98
N GLY A 147 -11.54 -11.44 1.81
CA GLY A 147 -12.27 -11.19 0.56
C GLY A 147 -12.04 -9.80 -0.04
N ARG A 148 -11.02 -9.07 0.43
CA ARG A 148 -10.75 -7.67 0.08
C ARG A 148 -9.28 -7.48 -0.30
N GLY A 149 -9.01 -6.56 -1.23
CA GLY A 149 -7.65 -6.12 -1.53
C GLY A 149 -7.05 -5.26 -0.43
N VAL A 150 -5.81 -4.83 -0.61
CA VAL A 150 -5.10 -3.95 0.33
C VAL A 150 -5.86 -2.63 0.48
N TRP A 151 -6.25 -2.00 -0.63
CA TRP A 151 -6.97 -0.73 -0.63
C TRP A 151 -8.24 -0.77 0.22
N GLU A 152 -9.14 -1.73 -0.03
CA GLU A 152 -10.38 -1.85 0.75
C GLU A 152 -10.11 -2.22 2.21
N THR A 153 -9.09 -3.05 2.47
CA THR A 153 -8.72 -3.45 3.83
C THR A 153 -8.23 -2.26 4.66
N MET A 154 -7.30 -1.46 4.12
CA MET A 154 -6.76 -0.29 4.82
C MET A 154 -7.81 0.78 5.01
N ARG A 155 -8.63 1.04 3.98
CA ARG A 155 -9.77 1.95 4.12
C ARG A 155 -10.72 1.50 5.20
N TYR A 156 -11.04 0.22 5.25
CA TYR A 156 -11.91 -0.32 6.28
C TYR A 156 -11.32 -0.14 7.69
N LEU A 157 -10.03 -0.41 7.88
CA LEU A 157 -9.33 -0.19 9.15
C LEU A 157 -9.42 1.28 9.60
N VAL A 158 -9.08 2.21 8.72
CA VAL A 158 -9.05 3.65 9.04
C VAL A 158 -10.47 4.18 9.29
N LEU A 159 -11.46 3.74 8.51
CA LEU A 159 -12.86 4.14 8.71
C LEU A 159 -13.44 3.55 9.99
N ALA A 160 -13.13 2.30 10.32
CA ALA A 160 -13.52 1.71 11.60
C ALA A 160 -12.92 2.48 12.79
N ALA A 161 -11.66 2.92 12.67
CA ALA A 161 -11.02 3.76 13.66
C ALA A 161 -11.69 5.15 13.79
N TYR A 162 -12.08 5.76 12.66
CA TYR A 162 -12.77 7.06 12.64
C TYR A 162 -14.19 7.00 13.24
N LEU A 163 -14.92 5.94 12.93
CA LEU A 163 -16.29 5.74 13.40
C LEU A 163 -16.38 5.19 14.84
N SER A 164 -15.25 4.73 15.40
CA SER A 164 -15.20 4.30 16.78
C SER A 164 -15.48 5.48 17.74
N PRO A 165 -16.23 5.27 18.85
CA PRO A 165 -16.41 6.28 19.90
C PRO A 165 -15.10 6.84 20.47
N GLU A 166 -14.02 6.09 20.31
CA GLU A 166 -12.67 6.40 20.80
C GLU A 166 -11.77 7.05 19.74
N SER A 167 -12.35 7.47 18.61
CA SER A 167 -11.63 8.02 17.44
C SER A 167 -10.68 9.16 17.80
N GLN A 168 -11.05 10.00 18.76
CA GLN A 168 -10.25 11.15 19.19
C GLN A 168 -9.27 10.87 20.32
N SER A 169 -9.27 9.67 20.91
CA SER A 169 -8.51 9.40 22.14
C SER A 169 -7.52 8.25 22.00
N THR A 170 -7.94 7.07 21.57
CA THR A 170 -7.11 5.84 21.56
C THR A 170 -7.08 5.15 20.20
N SER A 171 -7.76 5.69 19.19
CA SER A 171 -7.70 5.11 17.84
C SER A 171 -6.36 5.37 17.16
N ILE A 172 -6.06 4.55 16.13
CA ILE A 172 -4.88 4.71 15.25
C ILE A 172 -4.86 6.05 14.49
N LEU A 173 -5.90 6.89 14.60
CA LEU A 173 -5.92 8.25 14.06
C LEU A 173 -5.21 9.25 14.98
N THR A 174 -4.83 8.84 16.19
CA THR A 174 -4.14 9.67 17.17
C THR A 174 -2.71 9.19 17.38
N THR A 175 -1.81 10.09 17.72
CA THR A 175 -0.42 9.74 18.09
C THR A 175 -0.36 8.70 19.19
N ARG A 176 -1.24 8.79 20.19
CA ARG A 176 -1.31 7.81 21.28
C ARG A 176 -1.74 6.44 20.76
N GLY A 177 -2.85 6.35 20.02
CA GLY A 177 -3.32 5.08 19.49
C GLY A 177 -2.36 4.45 18.47
N LEU A 178 -1.60 5.25 17.72
CA LEU A 178 -0.51 4.76 16.87
C LEU A 178 0.60 4.07 17.69
N VAL A 179 0.94 4.58 18.87
CA VAL A 179 1.97 3.99 19.73
C VAL A 179 1.44 2.78 20.51
N GLU A 180 0.16 2.79 20.88
CA GLU A 180 -0.47 1.77 21.73
C GLU A 180 -1.18 0.65 20.94
N ALA A 181 -1.20 0.73 19.60
CA ALA A 181 -1.83 -0.29 18.76
C ALA A 181 -1.27 -1.69 19.04
N THR A 182 -2.16 -2.69 19.09
CA THR A 182 -1.79 -4.10 19.39
C THR A 182 -2.22 -5.04 18.26
N PRO A 183 -1.64 -6.26 18.18
CA PRO A 183 -2.05 -7.27 17.21
C PRO A 183 -3.54 -7.62 17.32
N GLU A 184 -4.06 -7.68 18.54
CA GLU A 184 -5.45 -8.03 18.83
C GLU A 184 -6.41 -6.94 18.31
N TYR A 185 -6.04 -5.67 18.45
CA TYR A 185 -6.82 -4.56 17.89
C TYR A 185 -6.93 -4.70 16.36
N ILE A 186 -5.80 -4.89 15.67
CA ILE A 186 -5.76 -5.03 14.21
C ILE A 186 -6.55 -6.27 13.77
N SER A 187 -6.29 -7.41 14.40
CA SER A 187 -6.98 -8.68 14.12
C SER A 187 -8.49 -8.56 14.29
N THR A 188 -8.94 -7.92 15.37
CA THR A 188 -10.36 -7.73 15.67
C THR A 188 -11.01 -6.81 14.65
N VAL A 189 -10.41 -5.65 14.39
CA VAL A 189 -10.96 -4.69 13.43
C VAL A 189 -11.04 -5.31 12.06
N LEU A 190 -9.96 -5.88 11.54
CA LEU A 190 -9.90 -6.46 10.20
C LEU A 190 -10.56 -7.84 10.07
N SER A 191 -11.05 -8.41 11.17
CA SER A 191 -11.54 -9.81 11.21
C SER A 191 -10.53 -10.81 10.68
N LEU A 192 -9.23 -10.58 10.97
CA LEU A 192 -8.12 -11.42 10.54
C LEU A 192 -7.80 -12.45 11.63
N PRO A 193 -8.00 -13.76 11.40
CA PRO A 193 -7.71 -14.77 12.41
C PRO A 193 -6.19 -14.94 12.58
N LEU A 194 -5.67 -14.61 13.77
CA LEU A 194 -4.24 -14.81 14.09
C LEU A 194 -3.84 -16.29 14.23
N HIS A 195 -4.82 -17.18 14.37
CA HIS A 195 -4.61 -18.61 14.54
C HIS A 195 -5.47 -19.41 13.56
N ILE A 196 -4.97 -20.55 13.13
CA ILE A 196 -5.66 -21.52 12.29
C ILE A 196 -5.76 -22.86 13.03
N GLU A 197 -6.91 -23.50 12.93
CA GLU A 197 -7.08 -24.85 13.48
C GLU A 197 -6.49 -25.88 12.51
N ARG A 198 -5.57 -26.71 13.01
CA ARG A 198 -4.97 -27.82 12.26
C ARG A 198 -5.13 -29.14 13.01
N PRO A 199 -5.48 -30.24 12.32
CA PRO A 199 -5.49 -31.56 12.95
C PRO A 199 -4.12 -31.91 13.52
N ILE A 200 -4.07 -32.45 14.74
CA ILE A 200 -2.80 -32.83 15.40
C ILE A 200 -2.07 -33.95 14.62
N ALA A 201 -2.82 -34.77 13.91
CA ALA A 201 -2.32 -35.80 13.01
C ALA A 201 -3.30 -36.00 11.85
N GLU A 202 -2.84 -36.63 10.77
CA GLU A 202 -3.69 -37.00 9.63
C GLU A 202 -4.88 -37.86 10.13
N ASN A 203 -6.11 -37.43 9.79
CA ASN A 203 -7.39 -38.02 10.24
C ASN A 203 -7.70 -37.89 11.75
N SER A 204 -7.01 -37.03 12.49
CA SER A 204 -7.35 -36.75 13.90
C SER A 204 -8.69 -35.99 14.00
N PRO A 205 -9.62 -36.41 14.89
CA PRO A 205 -10.80 -35.61 15.22
C PRO A 205 -10.48 -34.44 16.15
N ILE A 206 -9.23 -34.34 16.63
CA ILE A 206 -8.74 -33.27 17.51
C ILE A 206 -7.85 -32.34 16.69
N SER A 207 -8.18 -31.05 16.72
CA SER A 207 -7.40 -29.96 16.13
C SER A 207 -6.73 -29.11 17.21
N LEU A 208 -5.58 -28.53 16.87
CA LEU A 208 -4.87 -27.55 17.67
C LEU A 208 -4.88 -26.20 16.94
N ALA A 209 -5.09 -25.12 17.68
CA ALA A 209 -4.93 -23.77 17.16
C ALA A 209 -3.42 -23.45 17.07
N GLU A 210 -2.94 -23.20 15.88
CA GLU A 210 -1.56 -22.78 15.61
C GLU A 210 -1.55 -21.35 15.06
N PRO A 211 -0.53 -20.52 15.35
CA PRO A 211 -0.44 -19.18 14.77
C PRO A 211 -0.40 -19.23 13.24
N ASP A 212 -1.25 -18.43 12.59
CA ASP A 212 -1.16 -18.20 11.16
C ASP A 212 0.03 -17.27 10.90
N ARG A 213 1.17 -17.85 10.52
CA ARG A 213 2.44 -17.11 10.33
C ARG A 213 2.33 -16.01 9.28
N ALA A 214 1.52 -16.19 8.24
CA ALA A 214 1.39 -15.19 7.19
C ALA A 214 0.60 -13.97 7.70
N VAL A 215 -0.51 -14.23 8.39
CA VAL A 215 -1.31 -13.16 9.01
C VAL A 215 -0.54 -12.48 10.13
N ALA A 216 0.15 -13.23 10.99
CA ALA A 216 0.97 -12.67 12.07
C ALA A 216 2.04 -11.73 11.52
N ARG A 217 2.75 -12.13 10.47
CA ARG A 217 3.77 -11.29 9.82
C ARG A 217 3.17 -9.99 9.25
N PHE A 218 2.03 -10.08 8.56
CA PHE A 218 1.33 -8.88 8.06
C PHE A 218 0.97 -7.92 9.21
N VAL A 219 0.42 -8.45 10.31
CA VAL A 219 0.05 -7.64 11.47
C VAL A 219 1.26 -7.01 12.14
N GLU A 220 2.37 -7.73 12.24
CA GLU A 220 3.65 -7.22 12.78
C GLU A 220 4.20 -6.07 11.92
N ASP A 221 4.26 -6.25 10.59
CA ASP A 221 4.72 -5.22 9.66
C ASP A 221 3.81 -3.97 9.72
N LEU A 222 2.49 -4.17 9.83
CA LEU A 222 1.53 -3.07 9.99
C LEU A 222 1.76 -2.30 11.30
N LEU A 223 1.97 -3.02 12.40
CA LEU A 223 2.27 -2.40 13.70
C LEU A 223 3.60 -1.66 13.68
N GLU A 224 4.62 -2.16 12.98
CA GLU A 224 5.89 -1.45 12.82
C GLU A 224 5.69 -0.08 12.17
N VAL A 225 4.87 -0.01 11.11
CA VAL A 225 4.51 1.26 10.45
C VAL A 225 3.73 2.18 11.39
N LEU A 226 2.73 1.67 12.12
CA LEU A 226 1.94 2.48 13.05
C LEU A 226 2.79 3.01 14.21
N HIS A 227 3.58 2.14 14.85
CA HIS A 227 4.42 2.49 16.01
C HIS A 227 5.54 3.45 15.62
N SER A 228 6.18 3.25 14.46
CA SER A 228 7.22 4.17 13.97
C SER A 228 6.65 5.56 13.67
N THR A 229 5.50 5.61 13.01
CA THR A 229 4.76 6.86 12.75
C THR A 229 4.36 7.55 14.05
N GLY A 230 3.79 6.80 15.00
CA GLY A 230 3.40 7.30 16.32
C GLY A 230 4.59 7.90 17.09
N LYS A 231 5.75 7.25 17.08
CA LYS A 231 6.98 7.76 17.72
C LYS A 231 7.42 9.09 17.12
N VAL A 232 7.40 9.22 15.79
CA VAL A 232 7.78 10.46 15.09
C VAL A 232 6.84 11.61 15.45
N LEU A 233 5.53 11.35 15.47
CA LEU A 233 4.53 12.35 15.85
C LEU A 233 4.64 12.73 17.34
N GLN A 234 4.89 11.75 18.21
CA GLN A 234 5.08 11.96 19.64
C GLN A 234 6.30 12.84 19.92
N GLN A 235 7.44 12.56 19.27
CA GLN A 235 8.65 13.38 19.37
C GLN A 235 8.44 14.80 18.83
N SER A 236 7.59 14.95 17.82
CA SER A 236 7.23 16.25 17.24
C SER A 236 6.18 17.01 18.06
N GLY A 237 5.61 16.41 19.11
CA GLY A 237 4.53 17.00 19.91
C GLY A 237 3.22 17.17 19.14
N LEU A 238 3.01 16.41 18.07
CA LEU A 238 1.85 16.51 17.19
C LEU A 238 0.80 15.45 17.57
N PRO A 239 -0.50 15.79 17.55
CA PRO A 239 -1.56 14.89 18.00
C PRO A 239 -1.96 13.83 16.96
N ASN A 240 -1.66 14.05 15.68
CA ASN A 240 -2.02 13.16 14.58
C ASN A 240 -1.21 13.49 13.31
N LEU A 241 -1.34 12.64 12.27
CA LEU A 241 -0.62 12.77 11.01
C LEU A 241 -1.07 14.02 10.22
N ALA A 242 -2.36 14.37 10.25
CA ALA A 242 -2.84 15.61 9.63
C ALA A 242 -2.17 16.85 10.18
N SER A 243 -1.90 16.92 11.49
CA SER A 243 -1.19 18.04 12.10
C SER A 243 0.24 18.17 11.58
N PHE A 244 0.90 17.04 11.28
CA PHE A 244 2.21 17.03 10.63
C PHE A 244 2.15 17.61 9.22
N LEU A 245 1.13 17.25 8.44
CA LEU A 245 0.94 17.76 7.08
C LEU A 245 0.51 19.24 7.06
N ALA A 246 -0.40 19.63 7.96
CA ALA A 246 -0.95 20.99 8.04
C ALA A 246 0.14 22.04 8.30
N THR A 247 1.16 21.68 9.08
CA THR A 247 2.33 22.55 9.36
C THR A 247 3.28 22.71 8.17
N ARG A 248 3.04 22.01 7.05
CA ARG A 248 3.94 21.92 5.88
C ARG A 248 3.26 22.27 4.56
N THR A 249 2.04 22.80 4.58
CA THR A 249 1.24 23.12 3.38
C THR A 249 1.83 24.20 2.46
N THR A 250 2.87 24.90 2.91
CA THR A 250 3.58 25.92 2.12
C THR A 250 4.82 25.38 1.41
N LEU A 251 5.24 24.15 1.69
CA LEU A 251 6.40 23.53 1.06
C LEU A 251 6.09 23.19 -0.40
N ASN A 252 7.11 23.24 -1.25
CA ASN A 252 6.99 22.66 -2.59
C ASN A 252 7.02 21.11 -2.52
N GLU A 253 6.73 20.47 -3.65
CA GLU A 253 6.67 19.01 -3.76
C GLU A 253 7.95 18.33 -3.25
N ASP A 254 9.13 18.77 -3.71
CA ASP A 254 10.42 18.18 -3.34
C ASP A 254 10.72 18.33 -1.84
N GLU A 255 10.46 19.51 -1.28
CA GLU A 255 10.60 19.78 0.15
C GLU A 255 9.67 18.92 1.00
N MET A 256 8.41 18.77 0.56
CA MET A 256 7.44 17.91 1.24
C MET A 256 7.87 16.44 1.20
N ILE A 257 8.31 15.95 0.04
CA ILE A 257 8.84 14.59 -0.15
C ILE A 257 10.04 14.35 0.78
N ARG A 258 10.95 15.31 0.89
CA ARG A 258 12.12 15.24 1.79
C ARG A 258 11.73 15.24 3.26
N GLN A 259 10.72 16.03 3.64
CA GLN A 259 10.23 16.05 5.03
C GLN A 259 9.55 14.72 5.39
N LEU A 260 8.73 14.16 4.49
CA LEU A 260 8.02 12.91 4.72
C LEU A 260 8.99 11.72 4.77
N THR A 261 9.92 11.60 3.82
CA THR A 261 10.95 10.55 3.83
C THR A 261 11.92 10.71 4.99
N GLY A 262 12.27 11.95 5.33
CA GLY A 262 13.10 12.25 6.49
C GLY A 262 12.44 11.79 7.79
N ALA A 263 11.15 12.07 7.95
CA ALA A 263 10.40 11.78 9.16
C ALA A 263 9.99 10.31 9.29
N PHE A 264 9.45 9.69 8.23
CA PHE A 264 8.89 8.33 8.29
C PHE A 264 9.68 7.39 7.39
N SER A 265 10.28 6.36 7.99
CA SER A 265 11.06 5.36 7.26
C SER A 265 10.22 4.50 6.32
N THR A 266 8.92 4.33 6.60
CA THR A 266 7.97 3.61 5.71
C THR A 266 7.86 4.26 4.34
N PHE A 267 8.10 5.56 4.26
CA PHE A 267 8.13 6.29 2.99
C PHE A 267 9.50 6.17 2.29
N ARG A 268 10.45 5.37 2.77
CA ARG A 268 11.76 5.20 2.11
C ARG A 268 11.79 3.93 1.28
N ASP A 269 11.38 4.05 0.03
CA ASP A 269 11.58 3.01 -0.98
C ASP A 269 12.91 3.24 -1.73
N MET A 270 14.00 3.17 -0.96
CA MET A 270 15.35 3.57 -1.37
C MET A 270 16.36 2.59 -0.79
N TYR A 271 17.09 1.88 -1.65
CA TYR A 271 17.94 0.76 -1.26
C TYR A 271 19.34 0.86 -1.85
N THR A 272 20.29 0.18 -1.22
CA THR A 272 21.64 0.04 -1.75
C THR A 272 21.77 -1.30 -2.47
N LEU A 273 21.93 -1.27 -3.79
CA LEU A 273 22.21 -2.41 -4.65
C LEU A 273 23.69 -2.38 -5.04
N ASP A 274 24.45 -3.40 -4.64
CA ASP A 274 25.88 -3.53 -4.93
C ASP A 274 26.71 -2.26 -4.66
N GLY A 275 26.46 -1.63 -3.51
CA GLY A 275 27.15 -0.41 -3.07
C GLY A 275 26.68 0.89 -3.72
N LYS A 276 25.60 0.88 -4.51
CA LYS A 276 25.01 2.08 -5.14
C LYS A 276 23.54 2.24 -4.78
N CYS A 277 23.07 3.48 -4.73
CA CYS A 277 21.70 3.79 -4.37
C CYS A 277 20.76 3.49 -5.55
N ALA A 278 19.72 2.70 -5.29
CA ALA A 278 18.60 2.43 -6.16
C ALA A 278 17.34 3.01 -5.50
N PHE A 279 16.73 3.98 -6.17
CA PHE A 279 15.51 4.64 -5.70
C PHE A 279 14.32 4.16 -6.54
N ASN A 280 13.21 3.78 -5.91
CA ASN A 280 12.01 3.30 -6.60
C ASN A 280 11.00 4.44 -6.87
N GLU A 281 10.24 4.33 -7.97
CA GLU A 281 9.29 5.33 -8.46
C GLU A 281 7.89 5.21 -7.83
N TYR A 282 7.53 4.04 -7.26
CA TYR A 282 6.27 3.85 -6.51
C TYR A 282 6.09 4.90 -5.41
N PHE A 283 7.21 5.29 -4.78
CA PHE A 283 7.32 6.34 -3.79
C PHE A 283 6.83 7.72 -4.26
N ARG A 284 7.00 8.06 -5.55
CA ARG A 284 6.70 9.37 -6.10
C ARG A 284 5.22 9.53 -6.47
N ILE A 285 4.61 8.54 -7.11
CA ILE A 285 3.18 8.57 -7.50
C ILE A 285 2.29 8.70 -6.26
N TRP A 286 2.68 8.00 -5.20
CA TRP A 286 2.03 7.99 -3.90
C TRP A 286 1.99 9.35 -3.18
N LEU A 287 3.14 10.02 -3.08
CA LEU A 287 3.23 11.34 -2.46
C LEU A 287 2.61 12.43 -3.33
N LEU A 288 2.72 12.31 -4.65
CA LEU A 288 2.09 13.23 -5.60
C LEU A 288 0.57 13.25 -5.46
N THR A 289 -0.08 12.10 -5.33
CA THR A 289 -1.54 12.05 -5.09
C THR A 289 -1.92 12.77 -3.79
N LEU A 290 -1.16 12.58 -2.72
CA LEU A 290 -1.40 13.23 -1.43
C LEU A 290 -1.14 14.76 -1.47
N VAL A 291 -0.10 15.20 -2.18
CA VAL A 291 0.33 16.60 -2.23
C VAL A 291 -0.43 17.41 -3.28
N GLU A 292 -0.68 16.87 -4.47
CA GLU A 292 -1.33 17.58 -5.58
C GLU A 292 -2.86 17.49 -5.53
N THR A 293 -3.42 16.40 -5.00
CA THR A 293 -4.88 16.21 -5.02
C THR A 293 -5.53 16.62 -3.71
N ILE A 294 -4.98 16.21 -2.56
CA ILE A 294 -5.68 16.32 -1.27
C ILE A 294 -5.42 17.66 -0.57
N ILE A 295 -4.15 18.08 -0.45
CA ILE A 295 -3.80 19.34 0.22
C ILE A 295 -4.49 20.56 -0.43
N PRO A 296 -4.58 20.69 -1.77
CA PRO A 296 -5.29 21.80 -2.40
C PRO A 296 -6.81 21.72 -2.21
N GLN A 297 -7.44 20.54 -2.27
CA GLN A 297 -8.89 20.38 -2.05
C GLN A 297 -9.30 20.84 -0.65
N CYS A 298 -8.46 20.60 0.37
CA CYS A 298 -8.68 21.13 1.72
C CYS A 298 -8.50 22.67 1.77
N ARG A 299 -7.59 23.23 0.96
CA ARG A 299 -7.32 24.68 0.89
C ARG A 299 -8.42 25.50 0.19
N PHE A 300 -9.17 24.89 -0.73
CA PHE A 300 -10.20 25.56 -1.55
C PHE A 300 -11.63 25.47 -0.99
N ARG A 301 -11.83 24.79 0.15
CA ARG A 301 -13.15 24.68 0.83
C ARG A 301 -13.29 25.60 2.05
N SER A 302 -12.37 26.54 2.26
CA SER A 302 -12.42 27.57 3.30
C SER A 302 -13.26 28.78 2.91
#